data_AF-A0A7J9JSW4-F1
#
_entry.id   AF-A0A7J9JSW4-F1
#
_cell.length_a   1.000
_cell.length_b   1.000
_cell.length_c   1.000
_cell.angle_alpha   90.00
_cell.angle_beta   90.00
_cell.angle_gamma   90.00
#
_symmetry.space_group_name_H-M   'P 1'
#
loop_
_entity.id
_entity.type
_entity.pdbx_description
1 polymer ?
#
loop_
_entity_poly.entity_id
_entity_poly.type
_entity_poly.pdbx_seq_one_letter_code
_entity_poly.pdbx_strand_id
1 'polypeptide(L)' 'MMDTTQLGTLIMKLEAANAKATLNVYNEIIKKPGSPYALKALNCCVEAYKYAILSFE' A
#
# COMPACT_ATOMS: atom_id res chain seq x y z
N MET A 1 -31.44 -4.59 -7.49
CA MET A 1 -30.29 -5.52 -7.40
C MET A 1 -29.05 -4.65 -7.33
N MET A 2 -28.29 -4.68 -6.23
CA MET A 2 -27.03 -3.93 -6.15
C MET A 2 -26.08 -4.53 -7.20
N ASP A 3 -25.52 -3.69 -8.06
CA ASP A 3 -24.55 -4.13 -9.06
C ASP A 3 -23.27 -4.56 -8.35
N THR A 4 -23.11 -5.87 -8.15
CA THR A 4 -21.95 -6.46 -7.47
C THR A 4 -20.64 -6.16 -8.20
N THR A 5 -20.69 -5.85 -9.50
CA THR A 5 -19.52 -5.41 -10.26
C THR A 5 -19.11 -4.00 -9.85
N GLN A 6 -20.05 -3.07 -9.75
CA GLN A 6 -19.75 -1.71 -9.26
C GLN A 6 -19.22 -1.72 -7.83
N LEU A 7 -19.78 -2.58 -6.97
CA LEU A 7 -19.27 -2.78 -5.61
C LEU A 7 -17.83 -3.31 -5.62
N GLY A 8 -17.54 -4.33 -6.44
CA GLY A 8 -16.19 -4.88 -6.59
C GLY A 8 -15.18 -3.83 -7.06
N THR A 9 -15.54 -3.03 -8.07
CA THR A 9 -14.70 -1.93 -8.55
C THR A 9 -14.48 -0.86 -7.48
N LEU A 10 -15.50 -0.53 -6.69
CA LEU A 10 -15.35 0.44 -5.60
C LEU A 10 -14.39 -0.07 -4.51
N ILE A 11 -14.49 -1.35 -4.16
CA ILE A 11 -13.59 -2.00 -3.19
C ILE A 11 -12.14 -1.94 -3.68
N MET A 12 -11.87 -2.36 -4.91
CA MET A 12 -10.51 -2.30 -5.49
C MET A 12 -9.93 -0.89 -5.46
N LYS A 13 -10.72 0.13 -5.84
CA LYS A 13 -10.29 1.53 -5.78
C LYS A 13 -9.97 2.00 -4.35
N LEU A 14 -10.77 1.58 -3.37
CA LEU A 14 -10.52 1.90 -1.96
C LEU A 14 -9.26 1.22 -1.45
N GLU A 15 -9.04 -0.05 -1.83
CA GLU A 15 -7.84 -0.80 -1.47
C GLU A 15 -6.57 -0.19 -2.08
N ALA A 16 -6.60 0.20 -3.35
CA ALA A 16 -5.51 0.92 -4.02
C ALA A 16 -5.20 2.26 -3.33
N ALA A 17 -6.23 3.05 -3.00
CA ALA A 17 -6.07 4.33 -2.32
C ALA A 17 -5.46 4.16 -0.91
N ASN A 18 -5.92 3.16 -0.16
CA ASN A 18 -5.42 2.86 1.17
C ASN A 18 -3.97 2.34 1.14
N ALA A 19 -3.64 1.48 0.18
CA ALA A 19 -2.29 0.99 -0.04
C ALA A 19 -1.33 2.15 -0.39
N LYS A 20 -1.76 3.09 -1.23
CA LYS A 20 -0.97 4.30 -1.57
C LYS A 20 -0.76 5.22 -0.37
N ALA A 21 -1.79 5.44 0.44
CA ALA A 21 -1.66 6.22 1.68
C ALA A 21 -0.66 5.58 2.65
N THR A 22 -0.74 4.26 2.81
CA THR A 22 0.16 3.50 3.68
C THR A 22 1.61 3.53 3.16
N LEU A 23 1.81 3.36 1.85
CA LEU A 23 3.12 3.48 1.21
C LEU A 23 3.78 4.84 1.47
N ASN A 24 3.00 5.94 1.42
CA ASN A 24 3.52 7.27 1.74
C ASN A 24 4.03 7.35 3.19
N VAL A 25 3.32 6.74 4.14
CA VAL A 25 3.76 6.68 5.54
C VAL A 25 5.09 5.93 5.65
N TYR A 26 5.24 4.77 5.00
CA TYR A 26 6.50 4.02 5.00
C TYR A 26 7.65 4.83 4.39
N ASN A 27 7.41 5.52 3.28
CA ASN A 27 8.41 6.38 2.65
C ASN A 27 8.89 7.52 3.57
N GLU A 28 8.02 8.08 4.40
CA GLU A 28 8.42 9.07 5.41
C GLU A 28 9.15 8.45 6.61
N ILE A 29 8.76 7.24 7.04
CA ILE A 29 9.44 6.54 8.15
C ILE A 29 10.86 6.16 7.75
N ILE A 30 11.09 5.67 6.52
CA ILE A 30 12.40 5.25 6.02
C ILE A 30 13.43 6.39 6.02
N LYS A 31 12.99 7.64 5.86
CA LYS A 31 13.87 8.82 5.93
C LYS A 31 14.41 9.07 7.33
N LYS A 32 13.77 8.54 8.37
CA LYS A 32 14.19 8.74 9.76
C LYS A 32 15.35 7.78 10.10
N PRO A 33 16.34 8.22 10.90
CA PRO A 33 17.39 7.32 11.38
C PRO A 33 16.79 6.13 12.13
N GLY A 34 17.28 4.93 11.85
CA GLY A 34 16.82 3.69 12.45
C GLY A 34 17.86 2.59 12.33
N SER A 35 17.58 1.42 12.93
CA SER A 35 18.49 0.27 12.81
C SER A 35 18.50 -0.28 11.39
N PRO A 36 19.61 -0.86 10.90
CA PRO A 36 19.67 -1.49 9.58
C PRO A 36 18.62 -2.59 9.38
N TYR A 37 18.30 -3.32 10.46
CA TYR A 37 17.26 -4.35 10.45
C TYR A 37 15.86 -3.75 10.26
N ALA A 38 15.56 -2.65 10.96
CA ALA A 38 14.30 -1.94 10.78
C ALA A 38 14.19 -1.40 9.35
N LEU A 39 15.26 -0.80 8.82
CA LEU A 39 15.28 -0.31 7.44
C LEU A 39 15.02 -1.43 6.41
N LYS A 40 15.63 -2.60 6.60
CA LYS A 40 15.38 -3.77 5.73
C LYS A 40 13.91 -4.21 5.78
N ALA A 41 13.32 -4.27 6.97
CA ALA A 41 11.92 -4.63 7.13
C ALA A 41 10.99 -3.59 6.47
N LEU A 42 11.25 -2.29 6.67
CA LEU A 42 10.47 -1.21 6.07
C LEU A 42 10.55 -1.24 4.53
N ASN A 43 11.73 -1.48 3.96
CA ASN A 43 11.88 -1.63 2.50
C ASN A 43 11.09 -2.84 1.95
N CYS A 44 11.04 -3.95 2.68
CA CYS A 44 10.20 -5.09 2.31
C CYS A 44 8.71 -4.70 2.28
N CYS A 45 8.24 -3.96 3.28
CA CYS A 45 6.87 -3.42 3.31
C CYS A 45 6.60 -2.50 2.12
N VAL A 46 7.55 -1.59 1.78
CA VAL A 46 7.42 -0.70 0.62
C VAL A 46 7.20 -1.47 -0.68
N GLU A 47 7.99 -2.51 -0.93
CA GLU A 47 7.84 -3.33 -2.15
C GLU A 47 6.50 -4.10 -2.14
N ALA A 48 6.06 -4.60 -0.99
CA ALA A 48 4.76 -5.23 -0.86
C ALA A 48 3.60 -4.27 -1.17
N TYR A 49 3.66 -3.01 -0.71
CA TYR A 49 2.62 -2.01 -1.01
C TYR A 49 2.67 -1.53 -2.46
N LYS A 50 3.84 -1.42 -3.09
CA LYS A 50 3.95 -1.16 -4.53
C LYS A 50 3.26 -2.26 -5.33
N TYR A 51 3.52 -3.53 -4.98
CA TYR A 51 2.87 -4.67 -5.63
C TYR A 51 1.35 -4.69 -5.39
N ALA A 52 0.90 -4.40 -4.17
CA ALA A 52 -0.52 -4.35 -3.84
C ALA A 52 -1.26 -3.28 -4.66
N ILE A 53 -0.71 -2.07 -4.78
CA ILE A 53 -1.29 -1.00 -5.61
C ILE A 53 -1.44 -1.46 -7.06
N LEU A 54 -0.40 -2.05 -7.65
CA LEU A 54 -0.44 -2.58 -9.02
C LEU A 54 -1.42 -3.76 -9.19
N SER A 55 -1.77 -4.45 -8.11
CA SER A 55 -2.72 -5.56 -8.15
C SER A 55 -4.18 -5.09 -8.06
N PHE A 56 -4.41 -3.88 -7.57
CA PHE A 56 -5.74 -3.28 -7.42
C PHE A 56 -6.07 -2.27 -8.54
N GLU A 57 -5.06 -1.80 -9.29
CA GLU A 57 -5.19 -0.96 -10.50
C GLU A 57 -5.48 -1.79 -11.76
#